data_AF-A0A1Y3W7Y5-F1
#
_entry.id   AF-A0A1Y3W7Y5-F1
#
_cell.length_a   1.000
_cell.length_b   1.000
_cell.length_c   1.000
_cell.angle_alpha   90.00
_cell.angle_beta   90.00
_cell.angle_gamma   90.00
#
_symmetry.space_group_name_H-M   'P 1'
#
loop_
_entity.id
_entity.type
_entity.pdbx_description
1 polymer ?
#
loop_
_entity_poly.entity_id
_entity_poly.type
_entity_poly.pdbx_seq_one_letter_code
_entity_poly.pdbx_strand_id
1 'polypeptide(L)'
;MTREEYEALKAGTLAERNLNTLGVSKMSEAEILEQFQALENKKAALDHMIPAEVLSQKLEPNVYAFQEGGTIVLNSEYIKSDVLQKNDDLQKAFEALLHEHSHLRDFEGVLFKEVRQQMTPDELAGLGARVSEIQDDSWNAYFNHPGEIAAREAGRIGTEKMSYEQQLIADVDSVVNGGRNQILATFDFAVANGEVIYEDTFEMSSVLETQTMDVSSMQTLEENDAMIGVDENSVEIDTMSAMDDYSFSSIDDDA
;
A
#
# COMPACT_ATOMS: atom_id res chain seq x y z
N MET A 1 -4.84 -3.98 -18.64
CA MET A 1 -5.36 -3.84 -17.28
C MET A 1 -6.66 -4.61 -17.18
N THR A 2 -6.66 -5.68 -16.40
CA THR A 2 -7.85 -6.47 -16.05
C THR A 2 -8.69 -5.72 -15.01
N ARG A 3 -9.93 -6.18 -14.77
CA ARG A 3 -10.75 -5.62 -13.69
C ARG A 3 -10.12 -5.88 -12.32
N GLU A 4 -9.55 -7.06 -12.13
CA GLU A 4 -8.90 -7.45 -10.88
C GLU A 4 -7.68 -6.57 -10.59
N GLU A 5 -6.84 -6.31 -11.61
CA GLU A 5 -5.71 -5.38 -11.50
C GLU A 5 -6.20 -3.96 -11.15
N TYR A 6 -7.27 -3.48 -11.80
CA TYR A 6 -7.83 -2.16 -11.49
C TYR A 6 -8.33 -2.05 -10.04
N GLU A 7 -9.08 -3.04 -9.56
CA GLU A 7 -9.57 -3.04 -8.17
C GLU A 7 -8.42 -3.15 -7.17
N ALA A 8 -7.37 -3.93 -7.46
CA ALA A 8 -6.17 -4.01 -6.64
C ALA A 8 -5.44 -2.66 -6.57
N LEU A 9 -5.23 -1.99 -7.71
CA LEU A 9 -4.62 -0.67 -7.76
C LEU A 9 -5.43 0.38 -6.99
N LYS A 10 -6.76 0.34 -7.12
CA LYS A 10 -7.68 1.24 -6.42
C LYS A 10 -7.66 1.00 -4.91
N ALA A 11 -7.81 -0.26 -4.48
CA ALA A 11 -7.81 -0.63 -3.07
C ALA A 11 -6.47 -0.33 -2.40
N GLY A 12 -5.35 -0.63 -3.06
CA GLY A 12 -4.02 -0.30 -2.52
C GLY A 12 -3.76 1.20 -2.46
N THR A 13 -4.23 2.00 -3.41
CA THR A 13 -4.13 3.47 -3.32
C THR A 13 -4.92 4.01 -2.12
N LEU A 14 -6.08 3.42 -1.82
CA LEU A 14 -6.82 3.74 -0.59
C LEU A 14 -6.06 3.30 0.65
N ALA A 15 -5.42 2.12 0.62
CA ALA A 15 -4.61 1.63 1.73
C ALA A 15 -3.40 2.52 2.02
N GLU A 16 -2.70 3.03 0.99
CA GLU A 16 -1.61 4.00 1.17
C GLU A 16 -2.08 5.25 1.88
N ARG A 17 -3.25 5.75 1.50
CA ARG A 17 -3.87 6.90 2.15
C ARG A 17 -4.27 6.60 3.59
N ASN A 18 -4.73 5.40 3.88
CA ASN A 18 -5.25 4.98 5.17
C ASN A 18 -4.14 4.62 6.18
N LEU A 19 -3.08 3.98 5.71
CA LEU A 19 -1.94 3.53 6.52
C LEU A 19 -1.02 4.71 6.86
N ASN A 20 -1.51 5.64 7.65
CA ASN A 20 -0.71 6.64 8.36
C ASN A 20 -1.10 6.65 9.84
N THR A 21 -0.31 7.33 10.65
CA THR A 21 -0.48 7.43 12.11
C THR A 21 -1.92 7.77 12.54
N LEU A 22 -2.62 8.66 11.83
CA LEU A 22 -4.00 8.99 12.17
C LEU A 22 -4.99 7.89 11.75
N GLY A 23 -4.80 7.29 10.57
CA GLY A 23 -5.67 6.22 10.10
C GLY A 23 -5.55 4.97 10.96
N VAL A 24 -4.32 4.51 11.21
CA VAL A 24 -4.08 3.32 12.06
C VAL A 24 -4.59 3.52 13.49
N SER A 25 -4.60 4.75 14.02
CA SER A 25 -5.15 5.04 15.35
C SER A 25 -6.67 4.78 15.50
N LYS A 26 -7.37 4.58 14.37
CA LYS A 26 -8.82 4.38 14.32
C LYS A 26 -9.21 2.98 13.83
N MET A 27 -8.25 2.18 13.42
CA MET A 27 -8.48 0.84 12.89
C MET A 27 -8.23 -0.21 13.97
N SER A 28 -9.01 -1.28 13.91
CA SER A 28 -8.69 -2.56 14.53
C SER A 28 -7.48 -3.23 13.87
N GLU A 29 -6.88 -4.19 14.55
CA GLU A 29 -5.76 -4.98 13.99
C GLU A 29 -6.16 -5.71 12.70
N ALA A 30 -7.43 -6.17 12.61
CA ALA A 30 -7.96 -6.80 11.41
C ALA A 30 -8.03 -5.82 10.23
N GLU A 31 -8.58 -4.62 10.45
CA GLU A 31 -8.63 -3.58 9.41
C GLU A 31 -7.24 -3.15 8.95
N ILE A 32 -6.27 -3.07 9.87
CA ILE A 32 -4.86 -2.80 9.54
C ILE A 32 -4.30 -3.90 8.63
N LEU A 33 -4.54 -5.17 8.96
CA LEU A 33 -4.11 -6.30 8.14
C LEU A 33 -4.74 -6.28 6.75
N GLU A 34 -6.02 -5.94 6.63
CA GLU A 34 -6.68 -5.75 5.34
C GLU A 34 -6.05 -4.62 4.50
N GLN A 35 -5.61 -3.53 5.13
CA GLN A 35 -4.87 -2.49 4.41
C GLN A 35 -3.51 -3.02 3.90
N PHE A 36 -2.77 -3.80 4.70
CA PHE A 36 -1.52 -4.43 4.24
C PHE A 36 -1.76 -5.43 3.10
N GLN A 37 -2.84 -6.20 3.14
CA GLN A 37 -3.25 -7.06 2.02
C GLN A 37 -3.54 -6.24 0.75
N ALA A 38 -4.22 -5.09 0.88
CA ALA A 38 -4.52 -4.23 -0.25
C ALA A 38 -3.25 -3.58 -0.85
N LEU A 39 -2.26 -3.22 -0.02
CA LEU A 39 -0.95 -2.79 -0.48
C LEU A 39 -0.23 -3.88 -1.27
N GLU A 40 -0.22 -5.10 -0.73
CA GLU A 40 0.39 -6.22 -1.43
C GLU A 40 -0.29 -6.49 -2.77
N ASN A 41 -1.62 -6.54 -2.80
CA ASN A 41 -2.36 -6.72 -4.04
C ASN A 41 -2.01 -5.66 -5.10
N LYS A 42 -1.87 -4.38 -4.68
CA LYS A 42 -1.42 -3.30 -5.58
C LYS A 42 0.00 -3.57 -6.08
N LYS A 43 0.92 -3.96 -5.20
CA LYS A 43 2.32 -4.18 -5.55
C LYS A 43 2.47 -5.37 -6.49
N ALA A 44 1.84 -6.50 -6.21
CA ALA A 44 1.80 -7.66 -7.09
C ALA A 44 1.17 -7.34 -8.46
N ALA A 45 0.10 -6.53 -8.51
CA ALA A 45 -0.48 -6.10 -9.78
C ALA A 45 0.49 -5.24 -10.63
N LEU A 46 1.27 -4.37 -9.98
CA LEU A 46 2.30 -3.55 -10.63
C LEU A 46 3.50 -4.38 -11.12
N ASP A 47 3.86 -5.40 -10.35
CA ASP A 47 5.01 -6.27 -10.65
C ASP A 47 4.60 -7.51 -11.47
N HIS A 48 3.32 -7.60 -11.86
CA HIS A 48 2.73 -8.69 -12.63
C HIS A 48 2.95 -10.08 -12.00
N MET A 49 2.77 -10.14 -10.69
CA MET A 49 2.91 -11.33 -9.86
C MET A 49 1.56 -11.89 -9.41
N ILE A 50 1.60 -13.09 -8.84
CA ILE A 50 0.47 -13.58 -8.03
C ILE A 50 0.59 -12.89 -6.66
N PRO A 51 -0.48 -12.27 -6.14
CA PRO A 51 -0.41 -11.60 -4.84
C PRO A 51 -0.26 -12.62 -3.71
N ALA A 52 0.52 -12.24 -2.70
CA ALA A 52 0.62 -13.00 -1.47
C ALA A 52 -0.67 -12.92 -0.65
N GLU A 53 -0.99 -13.97 0.10
CA GLU A 53 -1.88 -13.86 1.25
C GLU A 53 -1.10 -13.25 2.43
N VAL A 54 -1.56 -12.12 2.93
CA VAL A 54 -0.96 -11.41 4.07
C VAL A 54 -1.64 -11.86 5.35
N LEU A 55 -0.86 -12.52 6.21
CA LEU A 55 -1.31 -13.08 7.47
C LEU A 55 -0.67 -12.35 8.64
N SER A 56 -1.28 -12.46 9.82
CA SER A 56 -0.67 -12.00 11.06
C SER A 56 -0.50 -13.15 12.05
N GLN A 57 0.71 -13.29 12.59
CA GLN A 57 1.02 -14.29 13.61
C GLN A 57 2.02 -13.72 14.62
N LYS A 58 2.02 -14.26 15.83
CA LYS A 58 3.03 -13.90 16.83
C LYS A 58 4.36 -14.54 16.46
N LEU A 59 5.37 -13.71 16.18
CA LEU A 59 6.73 -14.16 15.84
C LEU A 59 7.71 -13.91 16.99
N GLU A 60 8.93 -14.42 16.81
CA GLU A 60 10.04 -14.16 17.73
C GLU A 60 10.37 -12.65 17.81
N PRO A 61 10.92 -12.18 18.95
CA PRO A 61 11.31 -10.79 19.10
C PRO A 61 12.27 -10.33 17.99
N ASN A 62 12.04 -9.13 17.46
CA ASN A 62 12.79 -8.49 16.37
C ASN A 62 12.58 -9.12 14.98
N VAL A 63 11.68 -10.08 14.82
CA VAL A 63 11.24 -10.56 13.50
C VAL A 63 10.00 -9.76 13.09
N TYR A 64 10.08 -8.98 12.02
CA TYR A 64 8.96 -8.15 11.56
C TYR A 64 8.01 -8.90 10.63
N ALA A 65 8.57 -9.72 9.74
CA ALA A 65 7.82 -10.55 8.83
C ALA A 65 8.67 -11.74 8.35
N PHE A 66 8.04 -12.67 7.64
CA PHE A 66 8.72 -13.62 6.76
C PHE A 66 7.79 -14.00 5.59
N GLN A 67 8.39 -14.40 4.48
CA GLN A 67 7.70 -15.04 3.36
C GLN A 67 7.78 -16.57 3.45
N GLU A 68 6.64 -17.25 3.26
CA GLU A 68 6.58 -18.69 3.09
C GLU A 68 5.56 -19.07 2.01
N GLY A 69 6.02 -19.74 0.95
CA GLY A 69 5.18 -20.11 -0.17
C GLY A 69 4.50 -18.89 -0.82
N GLY A 70 3.18 -18.89 -0.92
CA GLY A 70 2.41 -17.74 -1.42
C GLY A 70 1.95 -16.78 -0.32
N THR A 71 2.60 -16.79 0.84
CA THR A 71 2.15 -16.01 2.01
C THR A 71 3.24 -15.09 2.52
N ILE A 72 2.82 -13.92 3.03
CA ILE A 72 3.66 -13.02 3.81
C ILE A 72 3.05 -12.94 5.20
N VAL A 73 3.82 -13.33 6.23
CA VAL A 73 3.36 -13.35 7.61
C VAL A 73 3.97 -12.16 8.34
N LEU A 74 3.14 -11.19 8.74
CA LEU A 74 3.54 -10.05 9.56
C LEU A 74 3.47 -10.40 11.05
N ASN A 75 4.41 -9.87 11.84
CA ASN A 75 4.38 -10.07 13.28
C ASN A 75 3.21 -9.30 13.92
N SER A 76 2.30 -10.04 14.55
CA SER A 76 1.12 -9.49 15.23
C SER A 76 1.49 -8.48 16.32
N GLU A 77 2.67 -8.57 16.92
CA GLU A 77 3.12 -7.60 17.93
C GLU A 77 3.55 -6.26 17.33
N TYR A 78 3.89 -6.21 16.03
CA TYR A 78 4.37 -4.99 15.36
C TYR A 78 3.33 -4.31 14.47
N ILE A 79 2.19 -4.96 14.21
CA ILE A 79 1.09 -4.36 13.42
C ILE A 79 -0.07 -3.82 14.27
N LYS A 80 0.12 -3.73 15.60
CA LYS A 80 -0.90 -3.18 16.51
C LYS A 80 -1.02 -1.67 16.34
N SER A 81 -2.23 -1.15 16.48
CA SER A 81 -2.50 0.28 16.34
C SER A 81 -1.64 1.15 17.28
N ASP A 82 -1.44 0.75 18.53
CA ASP A 82 -0.64 1.49 19.51
C ASP A 82 0.87 1.47 19.22
N VAL A 83 1.34 0.45 18.50
CA VAL A 83 2.72 0.35 18.02
C VAL A 83 2.91 1.21 16.77
N LEU A 84 2.04 1.03 15.76
CA LEU A 84 2.12 1.71 14.47
C LEU A 84 1.86 3.23 14.53
N GLN A 85 1.28 3.73 15.62
CA GLN A 85 1.15 5.17 15.84
C GLN A 85 2.49 5.91 16.00
N LYS A 86 3.60 5.18 16.18
CA LYS A 86 4.95 5.74 16.12
C LYS A 86 5.40 5.73 14.66
N ASN A 87 5.67 6.91 14.10
CA ASN A 87 6.00 7.06 12.67
C ASN A 87 7.04 6.05 12.16
N ASP A 88 8.11 5.82 12.93
CA ASP A 88 9.19 4.90 12.55
C ASP A 88 8.73 3.43 12.50
N ASP A 89 7.76 3.03 13.32
CA ASP A 89 7.31 1.63 13.39
C ASP A 89 6.34 1.29 12.25
N LEU A 90 5.56 2.26 11.79
CA LEU A 90 4.75 2.11 10.59
C LEU A 90 5.61 1.98 9.32
N GLN A 91 6.67 2.79 9.22
CA GLN A 91 7.64 2.67 8.12
C GLN A 91 8.34 1.31 8.10
N LYS A 92 8.74 0.78 9.26
CA LYS A 92 9.31 -0.57 9.35
C LYS A 92 8.33 -1.66 8.93
N ALA A 93 7.05 -1.50 9.24
CA ALA A 93 6.03 -2.44 8.80
C ALA A 93 5.86 -2.43 7.26
N PHE A 94 5.94 -1.26 6.61
CA PHE A 94 5.98 -1.17 5.15
C PHE A 94 7.24 -1.79 4.57
N GLU A 95 8.40 -1.45 5.14
CA GLU A 95 9.68 -1.99 4.71
C GLU A 95 9.67 -3.52 4.80
N ALA A 96 9.14 -4.08 5.88
CA ALA A 96 9.00 -5.52 6.05
C ALA A 96 8.08 -6.15 4.99
N LEU A 97 6.88 -5.60 4.75
CA LEU A 97 5.99 -6.11 3.70
C LEU A 97 6.69 -6.13 2.32
N LEU A 98 7.33 -5.02 1.96
CA LEU A 98 7.95 -4.83 0.66
C LEU A 98 9.25 -5.64 0.50
N HIS A 99 9.96 -5.87 1.60
CA HIS A 99 11.09 -6.80 1.67
C HIS A 99 10.61 -8.22 1.36
N GLU A 100 9.60 -8.72 2.06
CA GLU A 100 9.07 -10.06 1.84
C GLU A 100 8.43 -10.22 0.45
N HIS A 101 7.79 -9.16 -0.08
CA HIS A 101 7.32 -9.13 -1.46
C HIS A 101 8.45 -9.36 -2.46
N SER A 102 9.64 -8.77 -2.23
CA SER A 102 10.81 -8.99 -3.10
C SER A 102 11.26 -10.45 -3.11
N HIS A 103 11.25 -11.11 -1.94
CA HIS A 103 11.54 -12.55 -1.85
C HIS A 103 10.50 -13.37 -2.62
N LEU A 104 9.21 -13.05 -2.45
CA LEU A 104 8.13 -13.71 -3.17
C LEU A 104 8.31 -13.55 -4.69
N ARG A 105 8.63 -12.35 -5.17
CA ARG A 105 8.86 -12.09 -6.60
C ARG A 105 9.94 -12.98 -7.17
N ASP A 106 11.06 -13.11 -6.46
CA ASP A 106 12.16 -13.95 -6.92
C ASP A 106 11.79 -15.44 -6.88
N PHE A 107 11.10 -15.88 -5.82
CA PHE A 107 10.55 -17.24 -5.71
C PHE A 107 9.58 -17.57 -6.86
N GLU A 108 8.62 -16.69 -7.14
CA GLU A 108 7.69 -16.83 -8.26
C GLU A 108 8.39 -16.75 -9.60
N GLY A 109 9.38 -15.87 -9.74
CA GLY A 109 10.23 -15.79 -10.94
C GLY A 109 10.96 -17.09 -11.22
N VAL A 110 11.23 -17.93 -10.22
CA VAL A 110 11.80 -19.28 -10.41
C VAL A 110 10.75 -20.29 -10.86
N LEU A 111 9.52 -20.21 -10.34
CA LEU A 111 8.47 -21.21 -10.54
C LEU A 111 7.58 -20.93 -11.76
N PHE A 112 7.19 -19.68 -11.96
CA PHE A 112 6.22 -19.25 -12.95
C PHE A 112 6.90 -18.50 -14.09
N LYS A 113 6.73 -19.03 -15.29
CA LYS A 113 7.34 -18.46 -16.50
C LYS A 113 6.74 -17.08 -16.80
N GLU A 114 5.45 -16.92 -16.51
CA GLU A 114 4.68 -15.71 -16.73
C GLU A 114 5.26 -14.54 -15.93
N VAL A 115 5.55 -14.76 -14.64
CA VAL A 115 6.20 -13.76 -13.78
C VAL A 115 7.62 -13.46 -14.28
N ARG A 116 8.41 -14.50 -14.58
CA ARG A 116 9.77 -14.33 -15.13
C ARG A 116 9.80 -13.51 -16.42
N GLN A 117 8.77 -13.61 -17.27
CA GLN A 117 8.70 -12.88 -18.54
C GLN A 117 8.44 -11.38 -18.36
N GLN A 118 7.93 -10.97 -17.21
CA GLN A 118 7.67 -9.55 -16.89
C GLN A 118 8.86 -8.89 -16.18
N MET A 119 9.80 -9.69 -15.66
CA MET A 119 11.04 -9.19 -15.06
C MET A 119 11.92 -8.47 -16.09
N THR A 120 12.54 -7.38 -15.65
CA THR A 120 13.54 -6.65 -16.41
C THR A 120 14.83 -7.48 -16.60
N PRO A 121 15.68 -7.14 -17.59
CA PRO A 121 16.96 -7.82 -17.79
C PRO A 121 17.85 -7.83 -16.54
N ASP A 122 17.87 -6.74 -15.77
CA ASP A 122 18.69 -6.62 -14.56
C ASP A 122 18.16 -7.51 -13.43
N GLU A 123 16.83 -7.59 -13.28
CA GLU A 123 16.20 -8.52 -12.34
C GLU A 123 16.52 -9.97 -12.69
N LEU A 124 16.50 -10.33 -13.97
CA LEU A 124 16.82 -11.66 -14.45
C LEU A 124 18.30 -12.03 -14.25
N ALA A 125 19.22 -11.09 -14.47
CA ALA A 125 20.66 -11.33 -14.40
C ALA A 125 21.14 -11.79 -13.01
N GLY A 126 20.41 -11.40 -11.95
CA GLY A 126 20.73 -11.78 -10.57
C GLY A 126 19.84 -12.87 -9.95
N LEU A 127 18.76 -13.28 -10.63
CA LEU A 127 17.71 -14.12 -10.03
C LEU A 127 18.26 -15.41 -9.38
N GLY A 128 19.13 -16.13 -10.09
CA GLY A 128 19.70 -17.39 -9.57
C GLY A 128 20.54 -17.23 -8.30
N ALA A 129 21.18 -16.08 -8.11
CA ALA A 129 21.95 -15.78 -6.90
C ALA A 129 21.07 -15.26 -5.76
N ARG A 130 19.92 -14.65 -6.07
CA ARG A 130 18.98 -14.17 -5.05
C ARG A 130 18.17 -15.30 -4.41
N VAL A 131 17.91 -16.36 -5.18
CA VAL A 131 17.17 -17.57 -4.71
C VAL A 131 18.08 -18.71 -4.27
N SER A 132 19.40 -18.52 -4.25
CA SER A 132 20.30 -19.59 -3.82
C SER A 132 20.16 -19.89 -2.33
N GLU A 133 20.48 -21.12 -1.94
CA GLU A 133 20.56 -21.48 -0.53
C GLU A 133 21.68 -20.70 0.16
N ILE A 134 21.40 -20.24 1.38
CA ILE A 134 22.40 -19.64 2.25
C ILE A 134 23.30 -20.77 2.77
N GLN A 135 24.61 -20.66 2.52
CA GLN A 135 25.54 -21.79 2.71
C GLN A 135 25.96 -22.01 4.18
N ASP A 136 25.67 -21.08 5.07
CA ASP A 136 25.94 -21.22 6.51
C ASP A 136 24.88 -20.48 7.36
N ASP A 137 24.68 -20.95 8.60
CA ASP A 137 23.67 -20.42 9.53
C ASP A 137 24.14 -19.13 10.25
N SER A 138 25.19 -18.45 9.77
CA SER A 138 25.65 -17.21 10.39
C SER A 138 24.78 -16.03 9.96
N TRP A 139 24.54 -15.11 10.90
CA TRP A 139 23.87 -13.85 10.59
C TRP A 139 24.58 -13.09 9.46
N ASN A 140 25.91 -13.18 9.37
CA ASN A 140 26.67 -12.50 8.32
C ASN A 140 26.42 -13.10 6.93
N ALA A 141 26.26 -14.43 6.80
CA ALA A 141 25.93 -15.05 5.53
C ALA A 141 24.50 -14.73 5.10
N TYR A 142 23.55 -14.77 6.04
CA TYR A 142 22.18 -14.33 5.81
C TYR A 142 22.15 -12.86 5.37
N PHE A 143 22.72 -11.96 6.18
CA PHE A 143 22.68 -10.53 5.92
C PHE A 143 23.30 -10.15 4.56
N ASN A 144 24.40 -10.79 4.16
CA ASN A 144 25.07 -10.50 2.89
C ASN A 144 24.58 -11.37 1.72
N HIS A 145 23.53 -12.16 1.89
CA HIS A 145 22.96 -12.94 0.80
C HIS A 145 22.40 -12.00 -0.29
N PRO A 146 22.59 -12.29 -1.60
CA PRO A 146 22.10 -11.41 -2.67
C PRO A 146 20.59 -11.15 -2.63
N GLY A 147 19.80 -12.16 -2.23
CA GLY A 147 18.35 -12.01 -2.05
C GLY A 147 18.00 -11.03 -0.94
N GLU A 148 18.70 -11.14 0.20
CA GLU A 148 18.51 -10.27 1.36
C GLU A 148 18.94 -8.83 1.10
N ILE A 149 20.03 -8.62 0.36
CA ILE A 149 20.46 -7.30 -0.08
C ILE A 149 19.39 -6.66 -0.99
N ALA A 150 18.89 -7.41 -1.96
CA ALA A 150 17.87 -6.92 -2.88
C ALA A 150 16.54 -6.62 -2.17
N ALA A 151 16.13 -7.49 -1.25
CA ALA A 151 14.90 -7.32 -0.49
C ALA A 151 14.94 -6.11 0.44
N ARG A 152 16.08 -5.86 1.13
CA ARG A 152 16.25 -4.61 1.91
C ARG A 152 16.20 -3.37 1.04
N GLU A 153 16.82 -3.40 -0.13
CA GLU A 153 16.77 -2.25 -1.03
C GLU A 153 15.37 -2.03 -1.60
N ALA A 154 14.64 -3.10 -1.94
CA ALA A 154 13.24 -3.02 -2.35
C ALA A 154 12.34 -2.46 -1.24
N GLY A 155 12.55 -2.91 0.01
CA GLY A 155 11.89 -2.36 1.19
C GLY A 155 12.12 -0.86 1.35
N ARG A 156 13.39 -0.43 1.29
CA ARG A 156 13.78 0.99 1.41
C ARG A 156 13.14 1.85 0.32
N ILE A 157 13.33 1.48 -0.95
CA ILE A 157 12.80 2.23 -2.10
C ILE A 157 11.27 2.29 -2.05
N GLY A 158 10.61 1.17 -1.75
CA GLY A 158 9.17 1.11 -1.71
C GLY A 158 8.59 1.95 -0.57
N THR A 159 9.20 1.97 0.61
CA THR A 159 8.79 2.83 1.73
C THR A 159 9.01 4.32 1.43
N GLU A 160 10.10 4.69 0.75
CA GLU A 160 10.32 6.06 0.28
C GLU A 160 9.26 6.50 -0.72
N LYS A 161 8.96 5.64 -1.70
CA LYS A 161 7.89 5.88 -2.68
C LYS A 161 6.53 6.01 -1.99
N MET A 162 6.22 5.13 -1.05
CA MET A 162 4.97 5.17 -0.29
C MET A 162 4.86 6.46 0.51
N SER A 163 5.94 6.89 1.18
CA SER A 163 5.97 8.16 1.91
C SER A 163 5.73 9.36 0.99
N TYR A 164 6.32 9.34 -0.21
CA TYR A 164 6.08 10.36 -1.23
C TYR A 164 4.63 10.37 -1.73
N GLU A 165 4.06 9.19 -2.03
CA GLU A 165 2.66 9.05 -2.46
C GLU A 165 1.70 9.53 -1.37
N GLN A 166 1.97 9.21 -0.10
CA GLN A 166 1.21 9.71 1.04
C GLN A 166 1.25 11.24 1.16
N GLN A 167 2.42 11.85 0.94
CA GLN A 167 2.54 13.31 0.94
C GLN A 167 1.74 13.93 -0.21
N LEU A 168 1.85 13.38 -1.42
CA LEU A 168 1.10 13.85 -2.59
C LEU A 168 -0.41 13.78 -2.34
N ILE A 169 -0.89 12.68 -1.76
CA ILE A 169 -2.29 12.49 -1.38
C ILE A 169 -2.72 13.55 -0.35
N ALA A 170 -1.91 13.78 0.68
CA ALA A 170 -2.19 14.79 1.70
C ALA A 170 -2.25 16.21 1.12
N ASP A 171 -1.35 16.54 0.18
CA ASP A 171 -1.32 17.84 -0.49
C ASP A 171 -2.59 18.05 -1.32
N VAL A 172 -2.99 17.05 -2.11
CA VAL A 172 -4.25 17.10 -2.89
C VAL A 172 -5.46 17.24 -1.96
N ASP A 173 -5.51 16.49 -0.87
CA ASP A 173 -6.60 16.58 0.11
C ASP A 173 -6.70 17.96 0.76
N SER A 174 -5.55 18.61 1.01
CA SER A 174 -5.51 19.96 1.56
C SER A 174 -6.10 21.01 0.61
N VAL A 175 -5.81 20.89 -0.69
CA VAL A 175 -6.26 21.82 -1.74
C VAL A 175 -7.73 21.60 -2.09
N VAL A 176 -8.15 20.34 -2.24
CA VAL A 176 -9.49 20.00 -2.75
C VAL A 176 -10.54 20.02 -1.64
N ASN A 177 -10.21 19.61 -0.42
CA ASN A 177 -11.18 19.48 0.68
C ASN A 177 -11.02 20.53 1.78
N GLY A 178 -10.20 21.57 1.56
CA GLY A 178 -9.96 22.64 2.53
C GLY A 178 -9.34 22.11 3.84
N GLY A 179 -8.45 21.11 3.74
CA GLY A 179 -7.80 20.48 4.90
C GLY A 179 -8.67 19.48 5.67
N ARG A 180 -9.87 19.13 5.17
CA ARG A 180 -10.61 17.97 5.69
C ARG A 180 -9.93 16.69 5.22
N ASN A 181 -9.37 15.96 6.17
CA ASN A 181 -8.75 14.68 5.93
C ASN A 181 -9.80 13.68 5.41
N GLN A 182 -9.71 13.28 4.13
CA GLN A 182 -10.69 12.39 3.53
C GLN A 182 -10.68 10.99 4.18
N ILE A 183 -9.67 10.65 4.99
CA ILE A 183 -9.67 9.42 5.81
C ILE A 183 -10.93 9.40 6.67
N LEU A 184 -11.25 10.51 7.34
CA LEU A 184 -12.50 10.62 8.08
C LEU A 184 -13.72 10.50 7.18
N ALA A 185 -13.72 11.07 5.97
CA ALA A 185 -14.86 10.94 5.05
C ALA A 185 -15.06 9.51 4.54
N THR A 186 -14.00 8.70 4.43
CA THR A 186 -14.10 7.30 3.95
C THR A 186 -14.53 6.37 5.07
N PHE A 187 -14.01 6.58 6.29
CA PHE A 187 -14.46 5.89 7.50
C PHE A 187 -15.89 6.32 7.92
N ASP A 188 -16.22 7.61 7.84
CA ASP A 188 -17.57 8.12 8.06
C ASP A 188 -18.54 7.59 6.98
N PHE A 189 -18.09 7.35 5.74
CA PHE A 189 -18.96 6.76 4.71
C PHE A 189 -19.22 5.26 4.95
N ALA A 190 -18.23 4.50 5.43
CA ALA A 190 -18.43 3.10 5.83
C ALA A 190 -19.35 2.98 7.07
N VAL A 191 -19.18 3.87 8.05
CA VAL A 191 -20.01 3.93 9.26
C VAL A 191 -21.42 4.51 8.96
N ALA A 192 -21.54 5.50 8.06
CA ALA A 192 -22.83 6.12 7.71
C ALA A 192 -23.65 5.33 6.68
N ASN A 193 -23.03 4.46 5.88
CA ASN A 193 -23.73 3.57 4.95
C ASN A 193 -24.01 2.17 5.52
N GLY A 194 -23.74 1.94 6.80
CA GLY A 194 -24.19 0.74 7.50
C GLY A 194 -23.49 -0.55 7.10
N GLU A 195 -22.31 -0.49 6.48
CA GLU A 195 -21.49 -1.67 6.22
C GLU A 195 -20.67 -2.01 7.48
N VAL A 196 -21.39 -2.32 8.57
CA VAL A 196 -20.81 -2.88 9.79
C VAL A 196 -20.56 -4.36 9.52
N ILE A 197 -19.34 -4.73 9.16
CA ILE A 197 -18.92 -6.15 9.14
C ILE A 197 -18.50 -6.53 10.57
N TYR A 198 -19.47 -6.67 11.46
CA TYR A 198 -19.35 -7.50 12.66
C TYR A 198 -20.75 -8.05 13.00
N GLU A 199 -21.16 -9.11 12.29
CA GLU A 199 -22.07 -10.07 12.90
C GLU A 199 -21.23 -11.01 13.78
N ASP A 200 -21.21 -10.76 15.08
CA ASP A 200 -21.11 -11.86 16.04
C ASP A 200 -21.93 -11.58 17.30
N THR A 201 -23.17 -12.08 17.24
CA THR A 201 -24.03 -12.68 18.27
C THR A 201 -24.39 -11.98 19.61
N PHE A 202 -25.62 -12.30 20.08
CA PHE A 202 -26.33 -11.98 21.35
C PHE A 202 -27.02 -10.58 21.43
N GLU A 203 -28.34 -10.40 21.60
CA GLU A 203 -29.50 -11.22 21.99
C GLU A 203 -30.80 -10.74 21.31
N MET A 204 -31.75 -11.67 21.13
CA MET A 204 -33.13 -11.40 20.75
C MET A 204 -33.86 -10.49 21.75
N SER A 205 -34.48 -9.41 21.27
CA SER A 205 -35.69 -8.86 21.88
C SER A 205 -36.65 -8.36 20.82
N SER A 206 -37.72 -9.10 20.65
CA SER A 206 -38.87 -8.82 19.79
C SER A 206 -39.56 -7.50 20.17
N VAL A 207 -39.62 -6.54 19.26
CA VAL A 207 -40.78 -5.64 19.15
C VAL A 207 -41.05 -5.37 17.68
N LEU A 208 -42.00 -6.11 17.13
CA LEU A 208 -42.61 -5.85 15.85
C LEU A 208 -43.72 -4.82 16.10
N GLU A 209 -43.53 -3.56 15.74
CA GLU A 209 -44.65 -2.63 15.55
C GLU A 209 -44.48 -1.84 14.25
N THR A 210 -45.28 -2.29 13.29
CA THR A 210 -45.78 -1.62 12.08
C THR A 210 -46.06 -0.12 12.23
N GLN A 211 -45.68 0.67 11.21
CA GLN A 211 -46.51 1.69 10.55
C GLN A 211 -45.74 2.28 9.34
N THR A 212 -46.03 1.82 8.12
CA THR A 212 -46.89 2.46 7.09
C THR A 212 -46.29 3.69 6.39
N MET A 213 -46.19 3.54 5.07
CA MET A 213 -45.77 4.50 4.05
C MET A 213 -46.54 5.83 4.10
N ASP A 214 -45.85 6.91 3.73
CA ASP A 214 -46.47 8.05 3.04
C ASP A 214 -45.54 8.57 1.94
N VAL A 215 -46.09 8.73 0.74
CA VAL A 215 -45.42 9.13 -0.50
C VAL A 215 -46.17 10.35 -1.02
N SER A 216 -45.58 11.53 -0.87
CA SER A 216 -45.99 12.76 -1.54
C SER A 216 -44.82 13.73 -1.33
N SER A 217 -44.19 14.36 -2.33
CA SER A 217 -44.73 14.98 -3.52
C SER A 217 -43.60 15.27 -4.53
N MET A 218 -43.83 14.96 -5.81
CA MET A 218 -43.09 15.55 -6.94
C MET A 218 -43.40 17.04 -7.04
N GLN A 219 -42.38 17.86 -7.34
CA GLN A 219 -42.54 19.07 -8.16
C GLN A 219 -41.25 19.34 -8.94
N THR A 220 -41.42 19.38 -10.27
CA THR A 220 -40.46 19.70 -11.32
C THR A 220 -40.23 21.20 -11.44
N LEU A 221 -39.05 21.64 -11.91
CA LEU A 221 -38.89 22.89 -12.67
C LEU A 221 -37.62 22.82 -13.56
N GLU A 222 -37.82 23.24 -14.80
CA GLU A 222 -36.95 23.18 -15.98
C GLU A 222 -35.84 24.24 -16.03
N GLU A 223 -34.82 23.91 -16.83
CA GLU A 223 -34.00 24.74 -17.74
C GLU A 223 -33.33 26.04 -17.28
N ASN A 224 -32.00 26.06 -17.42
CA ASN A 224 -31.28 27.19 -18.04
C ASN A 224 -30.03 26.68 -18.75
N ASP A 225 -30.07 26.75 -20.08
CA ASP A 225 -28.98 26.49 -21.01
C ASP A 225 -28.65 27.82 -21.69
N ALA A 226 -27.45 28.37 -21.48
CA ALA A 226 -26.85 29.42 -22.30
C ALA A 226 -25.37 29.70 -21.94
N MET A 227 -24.47 29.08 -22.71
CA MET A 227 -23.46 29.71 -23.57
C MET A 227 -22.24 30.49 -22.99
N ILE A 228 -21.13 30.33 -23.74
CA ILE A 228 -19.89 31.14 -23.87
C ILE A 228 -18.73 30.71 -22.93
N GLY A 229 -17.53 30.37 -23.39
CA GLY A 229 -16.94 30.43 -24.72
C GLY A 229 -15.55 29.78 -24.76
N VAL A 230 -15.19 29.31 -25.95
CA VAL A 230 -13.88 28.78 -26.34
C VAL A 230 -12.91 29.95 -26.50
N ASP A 231 -11.72 29.86 -25.93
CA ASP A 231 -10.56 30.64 -26.35
C ASP A 231 -9.34 29.72 -26.48
N GLU A 232 -8.97 29.45 -27.73
CA GLU A 232 -7.71 28.86 -28.13
C GLU A 232 -6.74 30.01 -28.41
N ASN A 233 -5.70 30.17 -27.60
CA ASN A 233 -4.45 30.77 -28.05
C ASN A 233 -3.27 30.39 -27.15
N SER A 234 -2.44 29.51 -27.72
CA SER A 234 -0.97 29.61 -27.80
C SER A 234 -0.20 30.10 -26.57
N VAL A 235 0.49 29.17 -25.91
CA VAL A 235 1.85 29.41 -25.39
C VAL A 235 2.70 28.16 -25.71
N GLU A 236 3.49 28.24 -26.78
CA GLU A 236 4.77 27.53 -26.86
C GLU A 236 5.70 28.13 -25.80
N ILE A 237 6.49 27.33 -25.08
CA ILE A 237 7.86 27.67 -24.61
C ILE A 237 8.60 26.41 -24.14
N ASP A 238 9.77 26.24 -24.76
CA ASP A 238 11.05 25.62 -24.38
C ASP A 238 11.16 24.20 -23.82
N THR A 239 11.55 23.31 -24.74
CA THR A 239 12.62 22.33 -24.52
C THR A 239 13.99 23.03 -24.47
N MET A 240 14.66 23.09 -23.31
CA MET A 240 16.13 23.03 -23.22
C MET A 240 16.67 22.89 -21.78
N SER A 241 17.43 21.80 -21.59
CA SER A 241 18.71 21.70 -20.88
C SER A 241 18.86 22.21 -19.43
N ALA A 242 19.00 21.27 -18.49
CA ALA A 242 19.99 21.34 -17.41
C ALA A 242 20.33 19.91 -16.94
N MET A 243 21.35 19.33 -17.57
CA MET A 243 22.29 18.47 -16.85
C MET A 243 23.01 19.39 -15.87
N ASP A 244 22.98 19.05 -14.58
CA ASP A 244 24.02 19.49 -13.66
C ASP A 244 24.30 18.38 -12.63
N ASP A 245 25.55 17.94 -12.73
CA ASP A 245 26.35 17.08 -11.87
C ASP A 245 25.99 17.12 -10.37
N TYR A 246 25.65 15.96 -9.81
CA TYR A 246 25.87 15.70 -8.39
C TYR A 246 27.23 15.01 -8.20
N SER A 247 28.21 15.86 -7.90
CA SER A 247 29.53 15.50 -7.39
C SER A 247 29.41 14.82 -6.03
N PHE A 248 29.98 13.63 -5.94
CA PHE A 248 30.16 12.84 -4.73
C PHE A 248 31.37 13.42 -3.96
N SER A 249 31.13 14.09 -2.82
CA SER A 249 32.22 14.45 -1.90
C SER A 249 32.44 13.29 -0.92
N SER A 250 33.49 12.52 -1.17
CA SER A 250 34.13 11.66 -0.18
C SER A 250 34.61 12.53 0.99
N ILE A 251 34.01 12.36 2.16
CA ILE A 251 34.67 12.74 3.41
C ILE A 251 35.63 11.58 3.70
N ASP A 252 36.89 11.80 3.38
CA ASP A 252 37.99 11.11 3.99
C ASP A 252 38.16 11.70 5.39
N ASP A 253 38.02 10.84 6.39
CA ASP A 253 38.72 10.95 7.66
C ASP A 253 40.22 11.10 7.39
N ASP A 254 40.89 12.01 8.12
CA ASP A 254 42.13 11.68 8.82
C ASP A 254 42.70 12.91 9.55
N ALA A 255 43.04 12.69 10.83
CA ALA A 255 44.05 13.39 11.65
C ALA A 255 43.99 14.93 11.82
#